data_AF-A0A395M2N2-F1
#
_entry.id   AF-A0A395M2N2-F1
#
_cell.length_a   1.000
_cell.length_b   1.000
_cell.length_c   1.000
_cell.angle_alpha   90.00
_cell.angle_beta   90.00
_cell.angle_gamma   90.00
#
_symmetry.space_group_name_H-M   'P 1'
#
loop_
_entity.id
_entity.type
_entity.pdbx_description
1 polymer ?
#
loop_
_entity_poly.entity_id
_entity_poly.type
_entity_poly.pdbx_seq_one_letter_code
_entity_poly.pdbx_strand_id
1 'polypeptide(L)'
;MLVINNRPSSTVTLTVTGDVSGATSATGGSGLVMGGVDCNNACNTTLTVNGNFTFSVPLFLAGNLSFPAGSGTNILEFGGNVSLANTCRFSGDRFGVGADPTIRLTGASATFTVPSVVWLGTGGETNILAKWEIPLGASITLPSGSAIACSNGRNFTLNGTLIAQDGAEMIATQTGPTPPGATSNLIMGTNATLRIGDVHGMGTGALIGSNPLLPPPNAPTFFRQQSPSSGIPNSWNLTSINTNGTVDYNGTALQTITARNPSTAPNTQYHRLTISGANKTLESTNGSVFVNDQLTLQGGIVSSVNASDVVRVLNSATGAVTPPTSGHINARLERAVTGVSQTYLFPIGDNTTYRQISLTAHLF
;
A
#
# COMPACT_ATOMS: atom_id res chain seq x y z
N MET A 1 -22.21 -12.76 19.00
CA MET A 1 -22.10 -11.41 18.43
C MET A 1 -21.68 -10.46 19.55
N LEU A 2 -20.65 -9.63 19.32
CA LEU A 2 -20.22 -8.56 20.22
C LEU A 2 -20.61 -7.21 19.60
N VAL A 3 -21.27 -6.36 20.37
CA VAL A 3 -21.62 -4.98 20.00
C VAL A 3 -20.89 -4.05 20.96
N ILE A 4 -20.06 -3.13 20.44
CA ILE A 4 -19.19 -2.28 21.27
C ILE A 4 -19.92 -1.05 21.78
N ASN A 5 -20.65 -0.36 20.89
CA ASN A 5 -21.39 0.85 21.24
C ASN A 5 -22.84 0.71 20.80
N ASN A 6 -23.82 0.86 21.68
CA ASN A 6 -25.24 0.86 21.32
C ASN A 6 -25.98 2.00 22.05
N ARG A 7 -25.35 3.17 22.19
CA ARG A 7 -25.99 4.31 22.83
C ARG A 7 -25.85 5.56 21.96
N PRO A 8 -26.94 6.31 21.72
CA PRO A 8 -26.87 7.51 20.90
C PRO A 8 -25.90 8.54 21.49
N SER A 9 -25.19 9.24 20.62
CA SER A 9 -24.28 10.34 20.96
C SER A 9 -23.23 9.99 22.02
N SER A 10 -22.73 8.76 21.99
CA SER A 10 -21.76 8.26 22.96
C SER A 10 -20.39 7.99 22.34
N THR A 11 -19.34 8.06 23.16
CA THR A 11 -17.99 7.64 22.78
C THR A 11 -17.60 6.41 23.58
N VAL A 12 -17.24 5.32 22.91
CA VAL A 12 -16.78 4.08 23.53
C VAL A 12 -15.39 3.73 23.02
N THR A 13 -14.47 3.49 23.93
CA THR A 13 -13.15 2.94 23.63
C THR A 13 -13.02 1.60 24.35
N LEU A 14 -12.76 0.55 23.59
CA LEU A 14 -12.47 -0.78 24.09
C LEU A 14 -11.03 -1.13 23.71
N THR A 15 -10.20 -1.42 24.72
CA THR A 15 -8.83 -1.90 24.53
C THR A 15 -8.72 -3.33 25.02
N VAL A 16 -8.31 -4.22 24.13
CA VAL A 16 -7.96 -5.61 24.44
C VAL A 16 -6.45 -5.72 24.43
N THR A 17 -5.87 -6.04 25.59
CA THR A 17 -4.41 -6.14 25.73
C THR A 17 -3.84 -7.46 25.21
N GLY A 18 -4.63 -8.53 25.22
CA GLY A 18 -4.27 -9.85 24.74
C GLY A 18 -4.75 -10.16 23.32
N ASP A 19 -4.66 -11.43 22.96
CA ASP A 19 -5.10 -11.95 21.68
C ASP A 19 -6.63 -12.02 21.59
N VAL A 20 -7.16 -11.79 20.39
CA VAL A 20 -8.57 -11.98 20.04
C VAL A 20 -8.64 -13.03 18.94
N SER A 21 -9.37 -14.11 19.20
CA SER A 21 -9.54 -15.18 18.22
C SER A 21 -10.93 -15.76 18.18
N GLY A 22 -11.35 -16.21 17.00
CA GLY A 22 -12.59 -16.98 16.83
C GLY A 22 -12.44 -18.41 17.36
N ALA A 23 -13.35 -18.83 18.23
CA ALA A 23 -13.40 -20.22 18.69
C ALA A 23 -13.76 -21.16 17.52
N THR A 24 -13.02 -22.25 17.37
CA THR A 24 -13.25 -23.25 16.29
C THR A 24 -14.61 -23.92 16.37
N SER A 25 -15.27 -23.89 17.54
CA SER A 25 -16.64 -24.37 17.74
C SER A 25 -17.74 -23.45 17.19
N ALA A 26 -17.40 -22.23 16.75
CA ALA A 26 -18.37 -21.27 16.23
C ALA A 26 -18.78 -21.61 14.77
N THR A 27 -19.66 -22.60 14.62
CA THR A 27 -20.11 -23.12 13.31
C THR A 27 -20.81 -22.09 12.44
N GLY A 28 -21.48 -21.10 13.04
CA GLY A 28 -22.09 -19.96 12.35
C GLY A 28 -21.19 -18.72 12.23
N GLY A 29 -19.96 -18.80 12.72
CA GLY A 29 -19.03 -17.68 12.79
C GLY A 29 -19.24 -16.76 13.99
N SER A 30 -18.48 -15.67 14.01
CA SER A 30 -18.53 -14.60 15.00
C SER A 30 -18.96 -13.30 14.35
N GLY A 31 -19.75 -12.49 15.06
CA GLY A 31 -20.13 -11.15 14.63
C GLY A 31 -19.50 -10.10 15.54
N LEU A 32 -18.82 -9.11 14.96
CA LEU A 32 -18.31 -7.94 15.64
C LEU A 32 -18.95 -6.69 15.05
N VAL A 33 -19.54 -5.88 15.92
CA VAL A 33 -20.29 -4.69 15.55
C VAL A 33 -19.76 -3.49 16.32
N MET A 34 -19.35 -2.45 15.59
CA MET A 34 -18.82 -1.22 16.21
C MET A 34 -19.93 -0.32 16.79
N GLY A 35 -21.09 -0.27 16.12
CA GLY A 35 -22.30 0.47 16.48
C GLY A 35 -23.55 -0.41 16.42
N GLY A 36 -24.32 -0.50 17.48
CA GLY A 36 -25.61 -1.19 17.50
C GLY A 36 -26.71 -0.31 16.93
N VAL A 37 -27.94 -0.82 16.97
CA VAL A 37 -29.13 -0.19 16.37
C VAL A 37 -29.40 1.22 16.89
N ASP A 38 -29.03 1.53 18.13
CA ASP A 38 -29.28 2.84 18.75
C ASP A 38 -28.13 3.84 18.54
N CYS A 39 -27.06 3.44 17.81
CA CYS A 39 -25.96 4.34 17.53
C CYS A 39 -26.27 5.31 16.38
N ASN A 40 -26.13 6.61 16.65
CA ASN A 40 -26.35 7.69 15.68
C ASN A 40 -25.01 8.28 15.17
N ASN A 41 -25.08 9.30 14.32
CA ASN A 41 -23.93 9.95 13.68
C ASN A 41 -22.96 10.65 14.66
N ALA A 42 -23.35 10.84 15.92
CA ALA A 42 -22.49 11.35 16.98
C ALA A 42 -21.80 10.24 17.79
N CYS A 43 -22.05 8.97 17.47
CA CYS A 43 -21.35 7.85 18.08
C CYS A 43 -19.89 7.77 17.63
N ASN A 44 -18.96 7.70 18.57
CA ASN A 44 -17.58 7.35 18.26
C ASN A 44 -17.23 6.01 18.91
N THR A 45 -16.62 5.11 18.14
CA THR A 45 -16.20 3.80 18.65
C THR A 45 -14.75 3.54 18.27
N THR A 46 -13.93 3.20 19.25
CA THR A 46 -12.57 2.71 19.02
C THR A 46 -12.42 1.33 19.62
N LEU A 47 -12.04 0.36 18.79
CA LEU A 47 -11.55 -0.94 19.24
C LEU A 47 -10.05 -0.99 18.99
N THR A 48 -9.28 -1.16 20.05
CA THR A 48 -7.84 -1.43 19.96
C THR A 48 -7.57 -2.87 20.43
N VAL A 49 -6.91 -3.66 19.59
CA VAL A 49 -6.40 -4.99 19.94
C VAL A 49 -4.88 -4.94 19.89
N ASN A 50 -4.23 -4.96 21.06
CA ASN A 50 -2.78 -4.92 21.17
C ASN A 50 -2.12 -6.27 20.83
N GLY A 51 -2.82 -7.37 21.11
CA GLY A 51 -2.38 -8.72 20.74
C GLY A 51 -2.73 -9.08 19.29
N ASN A 52 -2.63 -10.36 18.97
CA ASN A 52 -2.99 -10.90 17.66
C ASN A 52 -4.51 -10.89 17.46
N PHE A 53 -4.95 -10.68 16.23
CA PHE A 53 -6.36 -10.76 15.81
C PHE A 53 -6.52 -11.87 14.77
N THR A 54 -6.99 -13.05 15.20
CA THR A 54 -6.94 -14.28 14.38
C THR A 54 -8.28 -14.98 14.27
N PHE A 55 -8.82 -15.09 13.06
CA PHE A 55 -10.07 -15.80 12.80
C PHE A 55 -9.91 -16.80 11.65
N SER A 56 -9.82 -18.08 12.01
CA SER A 56 -9.90 -19.22 11.08
C SER A 56 -11.33 -19.67 10.79
N VAL A 57 -12.28 -19.21 11.61
CA VAL A 57 -13.73 -19.35 11.42
C VAL A 57 -14.30 -18.07 10.80
N PRO A 58 -15.51 -18.10 10.20
CA PRO A 58 -16.10 -16.89 9.65
C PRO A 58 -16.22 -15.78 10.71
N LEU A 59 -15.69 -14.60 10.40
CA LEU A 59 -15.91 -13.37 11.16
C LEU A 59 -16.67 -12.39 10.28
N PHE A 60 -17.75 -11.82 10.82
CA PHE A 60 -18.50 -10.74 10.19
C PHE A 60 -18.22 -9.44 10.97
N LEU A 61 -17.42 -8.55 10.38
CA LEU A 61 -17.22 -7.21 10.90
C LEU A 61 -18.22 -6.25 10.27
N ALA A 62 -19.00 -5.57 11.10
CA ALA A 62 -19.98 -4.58 10.66
C ALA A 62 -19.83 -3.26 11.43
N GLY A 63 -20.12 -2.17 10.73
CA GLY A 63 -20.08 -0.84 11.31
C GLY A 63 -21.23 -0.53 12.23
N ASN A 64 -22.44 -0.51 11.70
CA ASN A 64 -23.68 -0.25 12.41
C ASN A 64 -24.72 -1.33 12.09
N LEU A 65 -25.54 -1.72 13.06
CA LEU A 65 -26.67 -2.63 12.82
C LEU A 65 -27.93 -1.94 12.29
N SER A 66 -28.01 -0.61 12.34
CA SER A 66 -29.14 0.16 11.82
C SER A 66 -28.88 0.70 10.41
N PHE A 67 -29.88 0.59 9.53
CA PHE A 67 -29.86 1.12 8.17
C PHE A 67 -31.24 1.68 7.79
N PRO A 68 -31.37 2.94 7.34
CA PRO A 68 -30.31 3.95 7.24
C PRO A 68 -30.02 4.56 8.61
N ALA A 69 -28.79 4.44 9.11
CA ALA A 69 -28.34 5.16 10.29
C ALA A 69 -26.87 5.52 10.13
N GLY A 70 -26.50 6.74 10.51
CA GLY A 70 -25.11 7.16 10.57
C GLY A 70 -24.43 6.63 11.82
N SER A 71 -23.16 6.25 11.72
CA SER A 71 -22.27 6.27 12.88
C SER A 71 -21.27 7.42 12.71
N GLY A 72 -20.75 7.93 13.83
CA GLY A 72 -19.68 8.92 13.80
C GLY A 72 -18.34 8.23 13.51
N THR A 73 -17.29 8.57 14.25
CA THR A 73 -15.95 8.05 13.97
C THR A 73 -15.80 6.62 14.48
N ASN A 74 -15.44 5.69 13.60
CA ASN A 74 -15.13 4.30 13.99
C ASN A 74 -13.68 3.97 13.66
N ILE A 75 -12.95 3.44 14.63
CA ILE A 75 -11.55 3.05 14.47
C ILE A 75 -11.37 1.61 14.92
N LEU A 76 -10.85 0.77 14.03
CA LEU A 76 -10.36 -0.57 14.35
C LEU A 76 -8.83 -0.52 14.30
N GLU A 77 -8.20 -0.70 15.46
CA GLU A 77 -6.76 -0.63 15.61
C GLU A 77 -6.17 -1.99 15.97
N PHE A 78 -5.19 -2.44 15.19
CA PHE A 78 -4.51 -3.73 15.36
C PHE A 78 -3.02 -3.53 15.62
N GLY A 79 -2.57 -3.89 16.82
CA GLY A 79 -1.17 -3.82 17.26
C GLY A 79 -0.38 -5.11 17.04
N GLY A 80 -1.03 -6.28 17.04
CA GLY A 80 -0.41 -7.57 16.76
C GLY A 80 -0.59 -8.04 15.32
N ASN A 81 -0.29 -9.32 15.08
CA ASN A 81 -0.55 -9.93 13.78
C ASN A 81 -2.04 -10.03 13.51
N VAL A 82 -2.45 -9.83 12.27
CA VAL A 82 -3.84 -10.02 11.83
C VAL A 82 -3.88 -11.19 10.87
N SER A 83 -4.74 -12.17 11.12
CA SER A 83 -4.96 -13.30 10.23
C SER A 83 -6.44 -13.62 10.09
N LEU A 84 -6.96 -13.52 8.87
CA LEU A 84 -8.36 -13.81 8.57
C LEU A 84 -8.46 -14.86 7.48
N ALA A 85 -9.26 -15.91 7.71
CA ALA A 85 -9.59 -16.88 6.69
C ALA A 85 -10.40 -16.26 5.55
N ASN A 86 -10.38 -16.90 4.37
CA ASN A 86 -11.16 -16.50 3.20
C ASN A 86 -12.69 -16.55 3.41
N THR A 87 -13.15 -17.12 4.53
CA THR A 87 -14.55 -17.15 4.98
C THR A 87 -14.94 -15.93 5.81
N CYS A 88 -13.99 -15.09 6.23
CA CYS A 88 -14.27 -13.85 6.92
C CYS A 88 -14.82 -12.78 5.97
N ARG A 89 -15.59 -11.83 6.50
CA ARG A 89 -16.26 -10.76 5.75
C ARG A 89 -16.19 -9.45 6.49
N PHE A 90 -15.97 -8.38 5.73
CA PHE A 90 -16.05 -7.00 6.22
C PHE A 90 -17.18 -6.26 5.50
N SER A 91 -18.18 -5.80 6.23
CA SER A 91 -19.28 -4.99 5.69
C SER A 91 -19.11 -3.53 6.09
N GLY A 92 -18.61 -2.74 5.14
CA GLY A 92 -18.36 -1.31 5.32
C GLY A 92 -19.60 -0.44 5.20
N ASP A 93 -20.60 -0.87 4.43
CA ASP A 93 -21.83 -0.10 4.14
C ASP A 93 -22.70 0.15 5.37
N ARG A 94 -22.55 -0.76 6.33
CA ARG A 94 -23.18 -0.64 7.62
C ARG A 94 -22.59 0.48 8.47
N PHE A 95 -21.46 1.13 8.14
CA PHE A 95 -20.95 2.25 8.94
C PHE A 95 -21.76 3.56 8.76
N GLY A 96 -22.72 3.62 7.83
CA GLY A 96 -23.69 4.70 7.76
C GLY A 96 -23.22 5.99 7.10
N VAL A 97 -24.11 6.99 7.04
CA VAL A 97 -23.84 8.33 6.48
C VAL A 97 -23.22 9.21 7.57
N GLY A 98 -21.96 9.62 7.43
CA GLY A 98 -21.32 10.55 8.39
C GLY A 98 -19.79 10.47 8.45
N ALA A 99 -19.21 9.27 8.53
CA ALA A 99 -17.76 9.06 8.44
C ALA A 99 -17.42 7.62 8.05
N ASP A 100 -16.43 7.45 7.17
CA ASP A 100 -15.86 6.14 6.89
C ASP A 100 -15.07 5.62 8.10
N PRO A 101 -15.17 4.34 8.47
CA PRO A 101 -14.29 3.74 9.45
C PRO A 101 -12.83 3.83 9.02
N THR A 102 -11.95 3.88 10.01
CA THR A 102 -10.51 3.78 9.82
C THR A 102 -10.02 2.45 10.35
N ILE A 103 -9.34 1.67 9.51
CA ILE A 103 -8.54 0.53 9.94
C ILE A 103 -7.10 1.00 10.10
N ARG A 104 -6.55 0.82 11.30
CA ARG A 104 -5.23 1.31 11.67
C ARG A 104 -4.35 0.16 12.12
N LEU A 105 -3.21 -0.02 11.47
CA LEU A 105 -2.27 -1.10 11.75
C LEU A 105 -1.05 -0.53 12.47
N THR A 106 -0.99 -0.69 13.80
CA THR A 106 0.00 -0.04 14.68
C THR A 106 1.19 -0.91 15.03
N GLY A 107 1.16 -2.20 14.65
CA GLY A 107 2.19 -3.15 15.06
C GLY A 107 3.60 -2.83 14.55
N ALA A 108 4.57 -2.96 15.45
CA ALA A 108 5.99 -2.92 15.12
C ALA A 108 6.42 -4.32 14.66
N SER A 109 6.57 -4.51 13.34
CA SER A 109 6.90 -5.80 12.71
C SER A 109 5.75 -6.81 12.74
N ALA A 110 4.51 -6.34 12.60
CA ALA A 110 3.34 -7.21 12.51
C ALA A 110 3.14 -7.75 11.09
N THR A 111 2.53 -8.93 10.99
CA THR A 111 2.10 -9.55 9.73
C THR A 111 0.59 -9.37 9.56
N PHE A 112 0.17 -9.02 8.36
CA PHE A 112 -1.24 -8.86 8.00
C PHE A 112 -1.61 -9.86 6.90
N THR A 113 -2.13 -11.01 7.32
CA THR A 113 -2.46 -12.16 6.47
C THR A 113 -3.96 -12.21 6.23
N VAL A 114 -4.44 -11.43 5.27
CA VAL A 114 -5.87 -11.36 4.92
C VAL A 114 -6.04 -11.44 3.41
N PRO A 115 -6.73 -12.43 2.85
CA PRO A 115 -6.89 -12.57 1.40
C PRO A 115 -7.87 -11.53 0.84
N SER A 116 -7.71 -11.17 -0.44
CA SER A 116 -8.52 -10.14 -1.12
C SER A 116 -10.02 -10.40 -1.09
N VAL A 117 -10.44 -11.66 -1.12
CA VAL A 117 -11.86 -12.06 -1.02
C VAL A 117 -12.55 -11.55 0.25
N VAL A 118 -11.82 -11.34 1.35
CA VAL A 118 -12.38 -10.75 2.58
C VAL A 118 -12.84 -9.31 2.34
N TRP A 119 -12.14 -8.60 1.45
CA TRP A 119 -12.41 -7.19 1.09
C TRP A 119 -13.38 -7.04 -0.06
N LEU A 120 -13.36 -7.99 -1.01
CA LEU A 120 -14.25 -7.99 -2.16
C LEU A 120 -15.65 -8.50 -1.81
N GLY A 121 -15.78 -9.37 -0.80
CA GLY A 121 -17.03 -10.03 -0.42
C GLY A 121 -17.65 -10.89 -1.53
N THR A 122 -18.94 -11.18 -1.41
CA THR A 122 -19.73 -12.01 -2.33
C THR A 122 -20.99 -11.27 -2.81
N GLY A 123 -21.62 -11.75 -3.91
CA GLY A 123 -22.74 -11.04 -4.55
C GLY A 123 -23.88 -10.67 -3.58
N GLY A 124 -24.09 -9.37 -3.36
CA GLY A 124 -25.07 -8.83 -2.40
C GLY A 124 -24.49 -8.32 -1.08
N GLU A 125 -23.20 -8.55 -0.84
CA GLU A 125 -22.46 -7.95 0.28
C GLU A 125 -21.86 -6.61 -0.18
N THR A 126 -22.05 -5.55 0.58
CA THR A 126 -21.42 -4.25 0.33
C THR A 126 -20.17 -4.13 1.21
N ASN A 127 -19.03 -4.21 0.52
CA ASN A 127 -17.76 -4.67 1.07
C ASN A 127 -16.95 -3.53 1.68
N ILE A 128 -15.62 -3.64 1.78
CA ILE A 128 -14.82 -2.68 2.55
C ILE A 128 -15.11 -1.22 2.16
N LEU A 129 -15.53 -0.41 3.13
CA LEU A 129 -15.69 1.04 3.05
C LEU A 129 -14.84 1.64 4.17
N ALA A 130 -13.52 1.61 4.02
CA ALA A 130 -12.63 2.06 5.08
C ALA A 130 -11.51 2.94 4.55
N LYS A 131 -11.09 3.88 5.39
CA LYS A 131 -9.78 4.52 5.32
C LYS A 131 -8.77 3.58 5.99
N TRP A 132 -7.54 3.64 5.52
CA TRP A 132 -6.45 2.86 6.11
C TRP A 132 -5.35 3.77 6.64
N GLU A 133 -4.73 3.35 7.73
CA GLU A 133 -3.58 4.03 8.28
C GLU A 133 -2.53 3.04 8.77
N ILE A 134 -1.28 3.27 8.36
CA ILE A 134 -0.09 2.69 9.00
C ILE A 134 0.69 3.88 9.58
N PRO A 135 0.59 4.15 10.89
CA PRO A 135 1.18 5.32 11.51
C PRO A 135 2.70 5.22 11.62
N LEU A 136 3.34 6.34 11.97
CA LEU A 136 4.77 6.40 12.23
C LEU A 136 5.15 5.37 13.33
N GLY A 137 6.25 4.66 13.12
CA GLY A 137 6.74 3.62 14.03
C GLY A 137 6.14 2.22 13.78
N ALA A 138 5.03 2.12 13.05
CA ALA A 138 4.50 0.82 12.64
C ALA A 138 5.28 0.25 11.45
N SER A 139 5.36 -1.08 11.38
CA SER A 139 5.96 -1.82 10.27
C SER A 139 5.16 -3.09 10.01
N ILE A 140 4.48 -3.13 8.86
CA ILE A 140 3.51 -4.17 8.51
C ILE A 140 4.01 -4.96 7.30
N THR A 141 4.00 -6.28 7.41
CA THR A 141 4.29 -7.19 6.28
C THR A 141 3.02 -7.81 5.74
N LEU A 142 2.78 -7.68 4.44
CA LEU A 142 1.81 -8.44 3.67
C LEU A 142 2.54 -9.64 3.05
N PRO A 143 2.30 -10.88 3.51
CA PRO A 143 2.85 -12.05 2.86
C PRO A 143 2.11 -12.34 1.55
N SER A 144 2.67 -13.25 0.75
CA SER A 144 2.06 -13.71 -0.51
C SER A 144 0.59 -14.15 -0.30
N GLY A 145 -0.30 -13.75 -1.22
CA GLY A 145 -1.73 -14.03 -1.14
C GLY A 145 -2.50 -13.16 -0.15
N SER A 146 -1.84 -12.21 0.51
CA SER A 146 -2.49 -11.22 1.37
C SER A 146 -2.77 -9.93 0.63
N ALA A 147 -3.85 -9.26 1.01
CA ALA A 147 -4.33 -8.06 0.37
C ALA A 147 -4.65 -6.99 1.40
N ILE A 148 -4.45 -5.75 1.00
CA ILE A 148 -5.03 -4.57 1.64
C ILE A 148 -5.80 -3.80 0.58
N ALA A 149 -6.95 -3.25 0.95
CA ALA A 149 -7.90 -2.71 0.00
C ALA A 149 -8.27 -1.27 0.34
N CYS A 150 -8.21 -0.35 -0.62
CA CYS A 150 -8.71 1.01 -0.44
C CYS A 150 -9.86 1.25 -1.41
N SER A 151 -11.04 1.57 -0.90
CA SER A 151 -12.18 1.89 -1.74
C SER A 151 -11.99 3.24 -2.43
N ASN A 152 -12.53 3.41 -3.63
CA ASN A 152 -12.55 4.71 -4.31
C ASN A 152 -13.27 5.76 -3.44
N GLY A 153 -12.73 6.98 -3.43
CA GLY A 153 -13.19 8.07 -2.56
C GLY A 153 -12.63 8.01 -1.14
N ARG A 154 -11.73 7.06 -0.83
CA ARG A 154 -11.07 6.92 0.47
C ARG A 154 -9.56 6.92 0.32
N ASN A 155 -8.88 7.04 1.45
CA ASN A 155 -7.43 7.19 1.53
C ASN A 155 -6.80 6.02 2.29
N PHE A 156 -5.65 5.58 1.79
CA PHE A 156 -4.66 4.83 2.52
C PHE A 156 -3.54 5.79 2.92
N THR A 157 -3.34 6.01 4.21
CA THR A 157 -2.26 6.85 4.74
C THR A 157 -1.12 5.97 5.25
N LEU A 158 0.06 6.08 4.65
CA LEU A 158 1.26 5.36 5.05
C LEU A 158 2.26 6.35 5.64
N ASN A 159 2.44 6.33 6.96
CA ASN A 159 3.44 7.11 7.69
C ASN A 159 4.59 6.23 8.23
N GLY A 160 4.32 4.94 8.46
CA GLY A 160 5.29 3.93 8.86
C GLY A 160 5.87 3.14 7.67
N THR A 161 6.07 1.84 7.87
CA THR A 161 6.57 0.93 6.83
C THR A 161 5.52 -0.09 6.42
N LEU A 162 5.31 -0.26 5.12
CA LEU A 162 4.55 -1.35 4.54
C LEU A 162 5.48 -2.20 3.65
N ILE A 163 5.50 -3.51 3.88
CA ILE A 163 6.29 -4.48 3.14
C ILE A 163 5.33 -5.41 2.41
N ALA A 164 5.15 -5.23 1.11
CA ALA A 164 4.37 -6.13 0.26
C ALA A 164 5.30 -7.17 -0.35
N GLN A 165 5.19 -8.43 0.06
CA GLN A 165 5.96 -9.54 -0.54
C GLN A 165 5.47 -9.89 -1.95
N ASP A 166 6.18 -10.82 -2.62
CA ASP A 166 5.77 -11.30 -3.94
C ASP A 166 4.38 -11.95 -3.91
N GLY A 167 3.48 -11.50 -4.78
CA GLY A 167 2.08 -11.91 -4.79
C GLY A 167 1.23 -11.30 -3.66
N ALA A 168 1.70 -10.26 -2.96
CA ALA A 168 0.85 -9.44 -2.09
C ALA A 168 0.13 -8.33 -2.87
N GLU A 169 -1.09 -8.02 -2.47
CA GLU A 169 -2.01 -7.18 -3.25
C GLU A 169 -2.36 -5.87 -2.52
N MET A 170 -2.28 -4.75 -3.24
CA MET A 170 -2.85 -3.45 -2.84
C MET A 170 -3.95 -3.07 -3.83
N ILE A 171 -5.19 -3.36 -3.46
CA ILE A 171 -6.31 -3.34 -4.40
C ILE A 171 -7.16 -2.07 -4.26
N ALA A 172 -7.55 -1.50 -5.39
CA ALA A 172 -8.62 -0.51 -5.43
C ALA A 172 -9.95 -1.23 -5.67
N THR A 173 -10.96 -0.89 -4.86
CA THR A 173 -12.32 -1.40 -4.98
C THR A 173 -13.30 -0.24 -5.16
N GLN A 174 -14.40 -0.46 -5.88
CA GLN A 174 -15.53 0.46 -5.90
C GLN A 174 -16.65 -0.21 -5.14
N THR A 175 -16.96 0.31 -3.96
CA THR A 175 -17.97 -0.22 -3.05
C THR A 175 -18.66 0.97 -2.40
N GLY A 176 -19.97 0.84 -2.12
CA GLY A 176 -20.76 1.87 -1.47
C GLY A 176 -20.89 3.18 -2.29
N PRO A 177 -21.48 4.23 -1.68
CA PRO A 177 -21.68 5.51 -2.35
C PRO A 177 -20.33 6.16 -2.68
N THR A 178 -20.00 6.22 -3.96
CA THR A 178 -18.73 6.75 -4.47
C THR A 178 -19.04 7.85 -5.48
N PRO A 179 -18.51 9.08 -5.32
CA PRO A 179 -18.67 10.14 -6.32
C PRO A 179 -18.13 9.69 -7.69
N PRO A 180 -18.74 10.14 -8.80
CA PRO A 180 -18.20 9.89 -10.13
C PRO A 180 -16.74 10.36 -10.23
N GLY A 181 -15.87 9.51 -10.79
CA GLY A 181 -14.44 9.81 -10.95
C GLY A 181 -13.58 9.71 -9.68
N ALA A 182 -14.14 9.35 -8.52
CA ALA A 182 -13.35 9.20 -7.31
C ALA A 182 -12.32 8.05 -7.45
N THR A 183 -11.11 8.27 -6.93
CA THR A 183 -10.01 7.30 -6.95
C THR A 183 -9.67 6.84 -5.54
N SER A 184 -8.95 5.73 -5.43
CA SER A 184 -8.33 5.31 -4.16
C SER A 184 -7.00 6.04 -4.01
N ASN A 185 -6.80 6.78 -2.92
CA ASN A 185 -5.58 7.58 -2.76
C ASN A 185 -4.58 6.88 -1.85
N LEU A 186 -3.35 6.67 -2.31
CA LEU A 186 -2.22 6.44 -1.41
C LEU A 186 -1.64 7.79 -0.99
N ILE A 187 -1.47 7.99 0.32
CA ILE A 187 -0.87 9.18 0.91
C ILE A 187 0.37 8.75 1.69
N MET A 188 1.54 8.92 1.09
CA MET A 188 2.83 8.72 1.74
C MET A 188 3.16 9.90 2.66
N GLY A 189 3.52 9.61 3.90
CA GLY A 189 4.18 10.54 4.81
C GLY A 189 5.66 10.70 4.47
N THR A 190 6.28 11.77 4.97
CA THR A 190 7.67 12.14 4.61
C THR A 190 8.69 11.02 4.89
N ASN A 191 8.54 10.29 6.00
CA ASN A 191 9.43 9.20 6.42
C ASN A 191 8.87 7.81 6.11
N ALA A 192 7.79 7.74 5.35
CA ALA A 192 7.12 6.49 5.02
C ALA A 192 7.99 5.61 4.13
N THR A 193 7.90 4.30 4.31
CA THR A 193 8.56 3.32 3.43
C THR A 193 7.53 2.35 2.88
N LEU A 194 7.47 2.27 1.55
CA LEU A 194 6.74 1.25 0.82
C LEU A 194 7.73 0.31 0.16
N ARG A 195 7.87 -0.89 0.72
CA ARG A 195 8.78 -1.92 0.24
C ARG A 195 8.01 -2.96 -0.56
N ILE A 196 8.46 -3.23 -1.78
CA ILE A 196 7.77 -4.03 -2.79
C ILE A 196 8.67 -5.18 -3.20
N GLY A 197 8.22 -6.40 -2.93
CA GLY A 197 8.86 -7.65 -3.32
C GLY A 197 8.29 -8.28 -4.59
N ASP A 198 7.15 -7.80 -5.08
CA ASP A 198 6.45 -8.34 -6.25
C ASP A 198 7.26 -8.22 -7.54
N VAL A 199 7.40 -9.32 -8.27
CA VAL A 199 8.25 -9.39 -9.47
C VAL A 199 7.78 -8.47 -10.60
N HIS A 200 6.50 -8.13 -10.66
CA HIS A 200 5.94 -7.20 -11.66
C HIS A 200 5.93 -5.74 -11.18
N GLY A 201 6.47 -5.51 -9.98
CA GLY A 201 6.64 -4.19 -9.41
C GLY A 201 5.34 -3.61 -8.86
N MET A 202 5.24 -2.28 -8.89
CA MET A 202 4.11 -1.58 -8.28
C MET A 202 2.86 -1.56 -9.15
N GLY A 203 2.99 -1.65 -10.47
CA GLY A 203 1.86 -1.44 -11.37
C GLY A 203 1.36 0.00 -11.40
N THR A 204 0.27 0.21 -12.15
CA THR A 204 -0.26 1.53 -12.51
C THR A 204 -1.66 1.79 -11.95
N GLY A 205 -2.20 0.87 -11.14
CA GLY A 205 -3.61 0.91 -10.76
C GLY A 205 -4.55 0.56 -11.92
N ALA A 206 -4.08 -0.19 -12.92
CA ALA A 206 -4.94 -0.70 -13.99
C ALA A 206 -5.77 -1.91 -13.53
N LEU A 207 -6.84 -2.22 -14.27
CA LEU A 207 -7.59 -3.46 -14.11
C LEU A 207 -6.79 -4.57 -14.78
N ILE A 208 -6.64 -5.72 -14.11
CA ILE A 208 -5.80 -6.82 -14.58
C ILE A 208 -6.65 -8.04 -14.83
N GLY A 209 -6.46 -8.65 -16.01
CA GLY A 209 -7.16 -9.87 -16.43
C GLY A 209 -8.51 -9.62 -17.10
N SER A 210 -9.08 -10.70 -17.66
CA SER A 210 -10.43 -10.72 -18.25
C SER A 210 -11.52 -11.03 -17.22
N ASN A 211 -11.16 -11.68 -16.10
CA ASN A 211 -12.03 -11.87 -14.94
C ASN A 211 -11.62 -10.90 -13.83
N PRO A 212 -12.33 -9.77 -13.67
CA PRO A 212 -11.92 -8.71 -12.75
C PRO A 212 -12.10 -9.06 -11.26
N LEU A 213 -12.64 -10.25 -10.96
CA LEU A 213 -12.82 -10.80 -9.62
C LEU A 213 -11.65 -11.70 -9.17
N LEU A 214 -10.81 -12.19 -10.11
CA LEU A 214 -9.72 -13.12 -9.82
C LEU A 214 -8.46 -12.69 -10.56
N PRO A 215 -7.47 -12.08 -9.89
CA PRO A 215 -6.23 -11.71 -10.55
C PRO A 215 -5.43 -12.96 -10.96
N PRO A 216 -4.61 -12.85 -12.02
CA PRO A 216 -3.59 -13.85 -12.29
C PRO A 216 -2.58 -13.90 -11.12
N PRO A 217 -1.94 -15.06 -10.87
CA PRO A 217 -0.84 -15.14 -9.91
C PRO A 217 0.25 -14.11 -10.21
N ASN A 218 0.81 -13.52 -9.15
CA ASN A 218 1.85 -12.49 -9.21
C ASN A 218 1.40 -11.29 -10.04
N ALA A 219 0.24 -10.69 -9.75
CA ALA A 219 -0.10 -9.39 -10.35
C ALA A 219 0.74 -8.27 -9.71
N PRO A 220 1.08 -7.18 -10.44
CA PRO A 220 1.78 -6.05 -9.84
C PRO A 220 1.01 -5.48 -8.65
N THR A 221 1.73 -4.96 -7.64
CA THR A 221 1.15 -4.70 -6.30
C THR A 221 -0.07 -3.78 -6.31
N PHE A 222 -0.08 -2.68 -7.07
CA PHE A 222 -1.21 -1.75 -7.18
C PHE A 222 -2.02 -1.99 -8.44
N PHE A 223 -3.24 -2.49 -8.24
CA PHE A 223 -4.17 -2.76 -9.32
C PHE A 223 -5.62 -2.63 -8.85
N ARG A 224 -6.54 -2.72 -9.81
CA ARG A 224 -7.98 -2.67 -9.55
C ARG A 224 -8.53 -4.09 -9.53
N GLN A 225 -9.41 -4.36 -8.57
CA GLN A 225 -10.26 -5.54 -8.55
C GLN A 225 -11.71 -5.09 -8.47
N GLN A 226 -12.55 -5.69 -9.32
CA GLN A 226 -13.98 -5.45 -9.24
C GLN A 226 -14.52 -6.21 -8.04
N SER A 227 -15.37 -5.55 -7.27
CA SER A 227 -16.17 -6.20 -6.24
C SER A 227 -17.43 -6.80 -6.89
N PRO A 228 -17.91 -7.99 -6.47
CA PRO A 228 -19.19 -8.52 -6.92
C PRO A 228 -20.32 -7.49 -6.79
N SER A 229 -21.18 -7.44 -7.80
CA SER A 229 -22.33 -6.52 -7.88
C SER A 229 -22.00 -5.02 -7.76
N SER A 230 -20.72 -4.63 -7.88
CA SER A 230 -20.27 -3.24 -7.87
C SER A 230 -19.65 -2.84 -9.21
N GLY A 231 -19.56 -1.53 -9.44
CA GLY A 231 -18.92 -0.98 -10.65
C GLY A 231 -17.42 -1.27 -10.73
N ILE A 232 -16.84 -0.96 -11.89
CA ILE A 232 -15.39 -1.05 -12.09
C ILE A 232 -14.72 0.14 -11.39
N PRO A 233 -13.73 -0.08 -10.50
CA PRO A 233 -13.00 1.01 -9.88
C PRO A 233 -12.34 1.92 -10.92
N ASN A 234 -12.31 3.23 -10.64
CA ASN A 234 -11.74 4.22 -11.55
C ASN A 234 -10.22 4.02 -11.66
N SER A 235 -9.48 4.27 -10.57
CA SER A 235 -8.02 4.09 -10.50
C SER A 235 -7.49 4.23 -9.07
N TRP A 236 -6.18 4.02 -8.91
CA TRP A 236 -5.38 4.55 -7.82
C TRP A 236 -4.84 5.95 -8.15
N ASN A 237 -4.84 6.84 -7.16
CA ASN A 237 -4.02 8.04 -7.15
C ASN A 237 -2.77 7.77 -6.32
N LEU A 238 -1.64 7.70 -7.00
CA LEU A 238 -0.33 7.40 -6.42
C LEU A 238 0.59 8.63 -6.41
N THR A 239 0.04 9.84 -6.53
CA THR A 239 0.84 11.07 -6.69
C THR A 239 1.72 11.40 -5.49
N SER A 240 1.34 10.95 -4.28
CA SER A 240 2.10 11.22 -3.06
C SER A 240 3.50 10.59 -3.07
N ILE A 241 3.70 9.50 -3.84
CA ILE A 241 5.02 8.86 -3.92
C ILE A 241 6.06 9.72 -4.67
N ASN A 242 5.60 10.77 -5.37
CA ASN A 242 6.47 11.66 -6.15
C ASN A 242 7.07 12.76 -5.28
N THR A 243 6.46 13.03 -4.12
CA THR A 243 6.84 14.12 -3.20
C THR A 243 7.17 13.67 -1.79
N ASN A 244 6.82 12.44 -1.40
CA ASN A 244 7.03 11.94 -0.04
C ASN A 244 7.49 10.48 -0.02
N GLY A 245 8.18 10.12 1.07
CA GLY A 245 8.52 8.76 1.42
C GLY A 245 9.52 8.08 0.49
N THR A 246 9.73 6.79 0.73
CA THR A 246 10.65 5.94 -0.04
C THR A 246 9.88 4.76 -0.61
N VAL A 247 10.09 4.50 -1.89
CA VAL A 247 9.74 3.23 -2.51
C VAL A 247 10.99 2.36 -2.55
N ASP A 248 10.92 1.16 -2.01
CA ASP A 248 12.03 0.18 -1.97
C ASP A 248 11.66 -1.06 -2.77
N TYR A 249 12.29 -1.25 -3.92
CA TYR A 249 12.15 -2.49 -4.70
C TYR A 249 13.10 -3.55 -4.15
N ASN A 250 12.56 -4.51 -3.39
CA ASN A 250 13.33 -5.47 -2.60
C ASN A 250 13.17 -6.94 -3.04
N GLY A 251 12.56 -7.19 -4.20
CA GLY A 251 12.29 -8.55 -4.69
C GLY A 251 13.54 -9.44 -4.72
N THR A 252 13.37 -10.71 -4.36
CA THR A 252 14.42 -11.74 -4.37
C THR A 252 14.57 -12.43 -5.73
N ALA A 253 13.56 -12.32 -6.59
CA ALA A 253 13.63 -12.69 -8.00
C ALA A 253 13.87 -11.44 -8.87
N LEU A 254 14.07 -11.64 -10.18
CA LEU A 254 14.14 -10.53 -11.13
C LEU A 254 12.85 -9.72 -11.03
N GLN A 255 12.98 -8.44 -10.68
CA GLN A 255 11.85 -7.57 -10.44
C GLN A 255 11.86 -6.37 -11.38
N THR A 256 10.67 -5.99 -11.86
CA THR A 256 10.49 -4.83 -12.73
C THR A 256 10.32 -3.55 -11.91
N ILE A 257 11.13 -2.53 -12.18
CA ILE A 257 10.91 -1.18 -11.66
C ILE A 257 9.90 -0.50 -12.59
N THR A 258 8.69 -0.29 -12.08
CA THR A 258 7.61 0.38 -12.79
C THR A 258 7.99 1.84 -13.04
N ALA A 259 7.87 2.31 -14.27
CA ALA A 259 8.10 3.72 -14.56
C ALA A 259 6.90 4.56 -14.08
N ARG A 260 7.17 5.80 -13.70
CA ARG A 260 6.14 6.76 -13.30
C ARG A 260 5.84 7.64 -14.51
N ASN A 261 4.72 7.39 -15.20
CA ASN A 261 4.46 7.93 -16.54
C ASN A 261 4.19 9.46 -16.55
N PRO A 262 4.80 10.23 -17.48
CA PRO A 262 4.58 11.66 -17.70
C PRO A 262 3.18 12.13 -18.11
N SER A 263 2.31 11.27 -18.61
CA SER A 263 1.15 11.71 -19.41
C SER A 263 0.12 12.56 -18.67
N THR A 264 0.14 12.55 -17.35
CA THR A 264 -0.53 13.54 -16.51
C THR A 264 0.34 13.82 -15.27
N ALA A 265 0.99 14.98 -15.24
CA ALA A 265 1.50 15.51 -13.97
C ALA A 265 0.35 15.44 -12.94
N PRO A 266 0.58 14.91 -11.73
CA PRO A 266 1.88 14.84 -11.05
C PRO A 266 2.70 13.53 -11.16
N ASN A 267 2.27 12.47 -11.87
CA ASN A 267 2.76 11.09 -11.70
C ASN A 267 4.10 10.70 -12.38
N THR A 268 5.13 11.55 -12.37
CA THR A 268 6.28 11.36 -13.28
C THR A 268 7.56 10.82 -12.65
N GLN A 269 7.61 10.61 -11.32
CA GLN A 269 8.86 10.31 -10.62
C GLN A 269 8.63 9.66 -9.25
N TYR A 270 9.66 9.03 -8.71
CA TYR A 270 9.74 8.68 -7.29
C TYR A 270 10.30 9.86 -6.49
N HIS A 271 9.82 10.08 -5.26
CA HIS A 271 10.47 11.00 -4.34
C HIS A 271 11.84 10.46 -3.94
N ARG A 272 11.85 9.31 -3.25
CA ARG A 272 13.05 8.51 -2.99
C ARG A 272 12.85 7.09 -3.51
N LEU A 273 13.90 6.54 -4.08
CA LEU A 273 13.94 5.19 -4.61
C LEU A 273 15.08 4.42 -3.97
N THR A 274 14.77 3.29 -3.35
CA THR A 274 15.76 2.31 -2.91
C THR A 274 15.64 1.08 -3.80
N ILE A 275 16.80 0.54 -4.17
CA ILE A 275 16.91 -0.69 -4.92
C ILE A 275 17.71 -1.66 -4.05
N SER A 276 17.06 -2.74 -3.63
CA SER A 276 17.62 -3.74 -2.74
C SER A 276 17.30 -5.16 -3.25
N GLY A 277 17.90 -6.18 -2.63
CA GLY A 277 17.68 -7.57 -3.03
C GLY A 277 18.30 -7.94 -4.38
N ALA A 278 17.56 -8.67 -5.21
CA ALA A 278 18.05 -9.25 -6.46
C ALA A 278 18.07 -8.25 -7.63
N ASN A 279 18.46 -8.72 -8.82
CA ASN A 279 18.51 -7.92 -10.04
C ASN A 279 17.14 -7.31 -10.40
N LYS A 280 17.19 -6.17 -11.06
CA LYS A 280 16.03 -5.42 -11.53
C LYS A 280 16.11 -5.13 -13.02
N THR A 281 14.95 -4.98 -13.64
CA THR A 281 14.83 -4.41 -14.99
C THR A 281 13.98 -3.14 -14.93
N LEU A 282 14.30 -2.16 -15.76
CA LEU A 282 13.37 -1.06 -16.03
C LEU A 282 12.18 -1.59 -16.86
N GLU A 283 10.99 -1.05 -16.62
CA GLU A 283 9.78 -1.43 -17.37
C GLU A 283 9.94 -1.19 -18.88
N SER A 284 9.65 -2.18 -19.72
CA SER A 284 9.91 -2.08 -21.17
C SER A 284 9.08 -1.02 -21.90
N THR A 285 7.89 -0.69 -21.41
CA THR A 285 6.94 0.22 -22.09
C THR A 285 7.22 1.70 -21.80
N ASN A 286 7.76 2.03 -20.62
CA ASN A 286 7.93 3.41 -20.15
C ASN A 286 9.29 3.63 -19.47
N GLY A 287 10.28 2.77 -19.71
CA GLY A 287 11.41 2.41 -18.85
C GLY A 287 12.35 3.48 -18.31
N SER A 288 12.11 4.76 -18.57
CA SER A 288 12.81 5.82 -17.85
C SER A 288 12.25 5.99 -16.43
N VAL A 289 13.14 5.93 -15.45
CA VAL A 289 12.81 6.10 -14.03
C VAL A 289 13.42 7.41 -13.53
N PHE A 290 12.58 8.29 -13.01
CA PHE A 290 12.99 9.57 -12.45
C PHE A 290 12.92 9.52 -10.92
N VAL A 291 13.94 10.07 -10.27
CA VAL A 291 14.05 10.14 -8.80
C VAL A 291 14.30 11.58 -8.40
N ASN A 292 13.39 12.14 -7.61
CA ASN A 292 13.37 13.55 -7.28
C ASN A 292 14.42 13.93 -6.23
N ASP A 293 14.55 13.12 -5.17
CA ASP A 293 15.36 13.45 -3.99
C ASP A 293 16.57 12.53 -3.84
N GLN A 294 16.35 11.23 -3.62
CA GLN A 294 17.44 10.29 -3.33
C GLN A 294 17.26 8.93 -4.02
N LEU A 295 18.31 8.49 -4.70
CA LEU A 295 18.49 7.11 -5.16
C LEU A 295 19.47 6.40 -4.23
N THR A 296 19.06 5.26 -3.69
CA THR A 296 19.91 4.41 -2.84
C THR A 296 20.03 3.01 -3.44
N LEU A 297 21.26 2.56 -3.66
CA LEU A 297 21.57 1.25 -4.21
C LEU A 297 22.12 0.35 -3.09
N GLN A 298 21.44 -0.76 -2.83
CA GLN A 298 21.78 -1.68 -1.73
C GLN A 298 21.83 -3.13 -2.17
N GLY A 299 21.44 -3.45 -3.41
CA GLY A 299 21.56 -4.78 -3.98
C GLY A 299 21.16 -4.82 -5.45
N GLY A 300 21.54 -5.90 -6.12
CA GLY A 300 21.14 -6.20 -7.49
C GLY A 300 21.80 -5.34 -8.58
N ILE A 301 21.61 -5.79 -9.81
CA ILE A 301 21.95 -5.03 -11.03
C ILE A 301 20.66 -4.45 -11.58
N VAL A 302 20.66 -3.16 -11.92
CA VAL A 302 19.53 -2.52 -12.62
C VAL A 302 19.86 -2.43 -14.10
N SER A 303 19.19 -3.24 -14.91
CA SER A 303 19.36 -3.25 -16.37
C SER A 303 18.19 -2.55 -17.05
N SER A 304 18.40 -2.01 -18.25
CA SER A 304 17.31 -1.56 -19.12
C SER A 304 17.01 -2.55 -20.24
N VAL A 305 15.77 -2.51 -20.74
CA VAL A 305 15.38 -3.26 -21.93
C VAL A 305 15.75 -2.47 -23.19
N ASN A 306 15.55 -1.15 -23.19
CA ASN A 306 15.91 -0.28 -24.30
C ASN A 306 17.19 0.51 -24.00
N ALA A 307 18.01 0.74 -25.03
CA ALA A 307 19.22 1.54 -24.91
C ALA A 307 18.95 3.02 -24.57
N SER A 308 17.72 3.49 -24.82
CA SER A 308 17.28 4.85 -24.50
C SER A 308 16.77 5.02 -23.07
N ASP A 309 16.47 3.93 -22.36
CA ASP A 309 15.93 4.01 -21.01
C ASP A 309 16.99 4.54 -20.05
N VAL A 310 16.56 5.39 -19.11
CA VAL A 310 17.45 6.11 -18.20
C VAL A 310 16.94 6.04 -16.76
N VAL A 311 17.85 5.88 -15.82
CA VAL A 311 17.63 6.25 -14.42
C VAL A 311 18.13 7.67 -14.23
N ARG A 312 17.23 8.63 -13.98
CA ARG A 312 17.58 10.05 -13.82
C ARG A 312 17.31 10.52 -12.40
N VAL A 313 18.33 11.06 -11.74
CA VAL A 313 18.23 11.70 -10.43
C VAL A 313 18.21 13.22 -10.60
N LEU A 314 17.15 13.87 -10.13
CA LEU A 314 16.90 15.29 -10.32
C LEU A 314 17.53 16.17 -9.24
N ASN A 315 17.85 15.58 -8.08
CA ASN A 315 18.54 16.29 -7.00
C ASN A 315 20.05 16.42 -7.30
N SER A 316 20.55 17.66 -7.24
CA SER A 316 21.96 17.98 -7.47
C SER A 316 22.82 17.97 -6.20
N ALA A 317 22.21 17.85 -5.01
CA ALA A 317 22.92 17.83 -3.74
C ALA A 317 23.84 16.60 -3.60
N THR A 318 25.02 16.80 -3.03
CA THR A 318 25.94 15.72 -2.66
C THR A 318 25.21 14.71 -1.77
N GLY A 319 25.19 13.43 -2.13
CA GLY A 319 24.42 12.39 -1.43
C GLY A 319 23.02 12.08 -2.03
N ALA A 320 22.61 12.75 -3.10
CA ALA A 320 21.40 12.40 -3.87
C ALA A 320 21.47 11.00 -4.51
N VAL A 321 22.68 10.47 -4.69
CA VAL A 321 22.92 9.05 -4.95
C VAL A 321 23.74 8.54 -3.78
N THR A 322 23.16 7.68 -2.96
CA THR A 322 23.88 7.04 -1.86
C THR A 322 24.81 5.99 -2.44
N PRO A 323 26.12 6.02 -2.13
CA PRO A 323 27.07 5.03 -2.62
C PRO A 323 26.58 3.61 -2.34
N PRO A 324 26.73 2.68 -3.30
CA PRO A 324 26.27 1.32 -3.11
C PRO A 324 27.04 0.65 -1.98
N THR A 325 26.32 0.04 -1.04
CA THR A 325 26.90 -1.01 -0.18
C THR A 325 27.02 -2.32 -0.96
N SER A 326 26.09 -2.55 -1.90
CA SER A 326 26.16 -3.54 -2.97
C SER A 326 25.21 -3.14 -4.11
N GLY A 327 25.45 -3.64 -5.34
CA GLY A 327 24.63 -3.36 -6.53
C GLY A 327 25.08 -2.18 -7.41
N HIS A 328 24.60 -2.14 -8.65
CA HIS A 328 24.95 -1.08 -9.62
C HIS A 328 23.89 -0.89 -10.71
N ILE A 329 24.02 0.21 -11.47
CA ILE A 329 23.18 0.50 -12.64
C ILE A 329 23.93 0.03 -13.89
N ASN A 330 23.39 -0.96 -14.59
CA ASN A 330 23.82 -1.41 -15.92
C ASN A 330 22.86 -0.85 -17.00
N ALA A 331 22.65 0.45 -16.96
CA ALA A 331 21.79 1.23 -17.85
C ALA A 331 22.32 2.68 -17.92
N ARG A 332 21.70 3.53 -18.73
CA ARG A 332 22.01 4.97 -18.71
C ARG A 332 21.63 5.54 -17.34
N LEU A 333 22.57 6.19 -16.67
CA LEU A 333 22.37 6.90 -15.41
C LEU A 333 22.66 8.38 -15.62
N GLU A 334 21.70 9.22 -15.25
CA GLU A 334 21.82 10.67 -15.30
C GLU A 334 21.60 11.27 -13.92
N ARG A 335 22.29 12.37 -13.63
CA ARG A 335 22.13 13.11 -12.39
C ARG A 335 22.26 14.61 -12.65
N ALA A 336 21.40 15.40 -12.03
CA ALA A 336 21.56 16.84 -12.01
C ALA A 336 22.88 17.22 -11.31
N VAL A 337 23.62 18.20 -11.85
CA VAL A 337 24.89 18.67 -11.28
C VAL A 337 24.86 20.18 -11.09
N THR A 338 25.45 20.65 -9.99
CA THR A 338 25.63 22.08 -9.70
C THR A 338 27.08 22.32 -9.25
N GLY A 339 27.67 23.44 -9.66
CA GLY A 339 29.04 23.86 -9.30
C GLY A 339 30.13 23.48 -10.32
N VAL A 340 31.35 24.01 -10.09
CA VAL A 340 32.49 23.96 -11.03
C VAL A 340 33.24 22.62 -11.06
N SER A 341 33.18 21.81 -9.99
CA SER A 341 33.71 20.44 -10.01
C SER A 341 33.13 19.62 -8.85
N GLN A 342 32.59 18.44 -9.15
CA GLN A 342 32.20 17.47 -8.13
C GLN A 342 32.68 16.07 -8.50
N THR A 343 33.21 15.37 -7.50
CA THR A 343 33.61 13.97 -7.61
C THR A 343 32.42 13.09 -7.25
N TYR A 344 32.04 12.20 -8.15
CA TYR A 344 30.96 11.25 -7.94
C TYR A 344 31.48 9.82 -7.95
N LEU A 345 31.02 9.02 -7.00
CA LEU A 345 31.13 7.57 -7.07
C LEU A 345 29.97 7.09 -7.93
N PHE A 346 30.20 7.02 -9.24
CA PHE A 346 29.22 6.40 -10.10
C PHE A 346 29.29 4.87 -9.91
N PRO A 347 28.15 4.19 -9.79
CA PRO A 347 28.07 2.75 -9.93
C PRO A 347 28.20 2.41 -11.42
N ILE A 348 29.37 2.66 -12.01
CA ILE A 348 29.72 2.29 -13.38
C ILE A 348 30.76 1.18 -13.28
N GLY A 349 30.33 -0.05 -13.58
CA GLY A 349 31.18 -1.25 -13.56
C GLY A 349 30.42 -2.49 -13.11
N ASP A 350 31.10 -3.64 -13.21
CA ASP A 350 30.64 -4.89 -12.60
C ASP A 350 30.79 -4.86 -11.07
N ASN A 351 30.34 -5.91 -10.39
CA ASN A 351 30.39 -6.04 -8.93
C ASN A 351 31.81 -6.01 -8.31
N THR A 352 32.88 -5.91 -9.11
CA THR A 352 34.27 -5.89 -8.64
C THR A 352 35.00 -4.56 -8.85
N THR A 353 34.48 -3.65 -9.69
CA THR A 353 35.20 -2.42 -10.05
C THR A 353 34.28 -1.20 -10.04
N TYR A 354 34.23 -0.45 -8.94
CA TYR A 354 33.63 0.89 -8.91
C TYR A 354 34.63 1.91 -9.45
N ARG A 355 34.26 2.66 -10.49
CA ARG A 355 35.08 3.78 -10.99
C ARG A 355 34.50 5.10 -10.51
N GLN A 356 35.25 5.77 -9.66
CA GLN A 356 35.01 7.18 -9.36
C GLN A 356 35.13 8.00 -10.64
N ILE A 357 34.11 8.81 -10.95
CA ILE A 357 34.15 9.74 -12.07
C ILE A 357 34.00 11.14 -11.50
N SER A 358 34.98 11.99 -11.77
CA SER A 358 34.87 13.43 -11.52
C SER A 358 34.23 14.09 -12.73
N LEU A 359 33.14 14.82 -12.50
CA LEU A 359 32.48 15.63 -13.52
C LEU A 359 32.76 17.10 -13.24
N THR A 360 33.35 17.78 -14.22
CA THR A 360 33.59 19.22 -14.19
C THR A 360 32.54 19.86 -15.10
N ALA A 361 31.58 20.60 -14.53
CA ALA A 361 30.65 21.38 -15.33
C ALA A 361 31.33 22.69 -15.73
N HIS A 362 31.50 22.90 -17.03
CA HIS A 362 31.96 24.17 -17.57
C HIS A 362 30.75 25.08 -17.78
N LEU A 363 30.70 26.18 -17.05
CA LEU A 363 29.79 27.28 -17.35
C LEU A 363 30.31 27.96 -18.63
N PHE A 364 29.48 28.03 -19.66
CA PHE A 364 29.71 28.87 -20.84
C PHE A 364 29.14 30.26 -20.59
#